data_AF-A0A150VFM0-F1
#
_entry.id   AF-A0A150VFM0-F1
#
_cell.length_a   1.000
_cell.length_b   1.000
_cell.length_c   1.000
_cell.angle_alpha   90.00
_cell.angle_beta   90.00
_cell.angle_gamma   90.00
#
_symmetry.space_group_name_H-M   'P 1'
#
loop_
_entity.id
_entity.type
_entity.pdbx_description
1 polymer ?
#
loop_
_entity_poly.entity_id
_entity_poly.type
_entity_poly.pdbx_seq_one_letter_code
_entity_poly.pdbx_strand_id
1 'polypeptide(L)'
;MARTLPLLVCSIGNPGTAYANTLHSAGHTILNKVIAHLGYEKFHKDRYLGNGLVSKPLTVCSGRDWTFWQSTSYMNLSGKSVQAAYTAWSKQLPLGEEGRLVIVHDELEKPLGAVTLRTTRASAKGHNGIKSIMATMGGTPFARISIGIGRPMSRESDEVSRYVLKKMTEAEKSTIDGCVEEVVEKLKQIERR
;
A
#
# COMPACT_ATOMS: atom_id res chain seq x y z
N MET A 1 3.29 4.10 28.85
CA MET A 1 2.49 3.76 27.66
C MET A 1 3.34 2.86 26.78
N ALA A 2 2.81 1.73 26.29
CA ALA A 2 3.56 0.85 25.40
C ALA A 2 3.94 1.63 24.13
N ARG A 3 5.24 1.65 23.78
CA ARG A 3 5.73 2.35 22.59
C ARG A 3 5.22 1.63 21.35
N THR A 4 4.43 2.31 20.53
CA THR A 4 3.90 1.77 19.27
C THR A 4 4.96 1.79 18.19
N LEU A 5 5.08 0.72 17.42
CA LEU A 5 6.04 0.64 16.33
C LEU A 5 5.67 1.61 15.18
N PRO A 6 6.56 2.54 14.77
CA PRO A 6 6.30 3.40 13.63
C PRO A 6 6.10 2.61 12.34
N LEU A 7 5.10 2.97 11.54
CA LEU A 7 4.79 2.29 10.28
C LEU A 7 4.92 3.25 9.10
N LEU A 8 5.61 2.82 8.05
CA LEU A 8 5.50 3.41 6.73
C LEU A 8 4.56 2.55 5.87
N VAL A 9 3.35 3.04 5.64
CA VAL A 9 2.32 2.33 4.89
C VAL A 9 2.28 2.85 3.46
N CYS A 10 2.92 2.13 2.55
CA CYS A 10 3.02 2.47 1.15
C CYS A 10 1.95 1.76 0.31
N SER A 11 1.25 2.48 -0.55
CA SER A 11 0.40 1.89 -1.59
C SER A 11 1.02 2.01 -2.99
N ILE A 12 0.91 0.94 -3.77
CA ILE A 12 1.38 0.88 -5.15
C ILE A 12 0.21 0.80 -6.12
N GLY A 13 0.40 1.39 -7.30
CA GLY A 13 -0.62 1.64 -8.31
C GLY A 13 -0.03 2.51 -9.42
N ASN A 14 -0.62 2.48 -10.61
CA ASN A 14 -0.15 3.31 -11.72
C ASN A 14 -0.58 4.78 -11.54
N PRO A 15 0.27 5.75 -11.91
CA PRO A 15 -0.01 7.17 -11.68
C PRO A 15 -0.89 7.76 -12.78
N GLY A 16 -1.66 8.79 -12.44
CA GLY A 16 -2.45 9.57 -13.40
C GLY A 16 -3.92 9.18 -13.49
N THR A 17 -4.73 10.08 -14.04
CA THR A 17 -6.20 9.95 -14.12
C THR A 17 -6.64 8.73 -14.94
N ALA A 18 -5.86 8.35 -15.95
CA ALA A 18 -6.07 7.16 -16.76
C ALA A 18 -6.08 5.86 -15.92
N TYR A 19 -5.34 5.81 -14.81
CA TYR A 19 -5.22 4.63 -13.93
C TYR A 19 -5.91 4.81 -12.57
N ALA A 20 -6.48 5.99 -12.29
CA ALA A 20 -7.26 6.22 -11.09
C ALA A 20 -8.45 5.24 -11.04
N ASN A 21 -8.69 4.62 -9.88
CA ASN A 21 -9.78 3.65 -9.69
C ASN A 21 -9.74 2.43 -10.63
N THR A 22 -8.57 2.03 -11.14
CA THR A 22 -8.43 0.69 -11.74
C THR A 22 -8.28 -0.38 -10.65
N LEU A 23 -8.55 -1.65 -10.98
CA LEU A 23 -8.32 -2.76 -10.06
C LEU A 23 -6.85 -2.82 -9.59
N HIS A 24 -5.90 -2.49 -10.47
CA HIS A 24 -4.47 -2.39 -10.14
C HIS A 24 -4.10 -1.20 -9.24
N SER A 25 -5.05 -0.32 -8.98
CA SER A 25 -4.94 0.82 -8.05
C SER A 25 -5.83 0.61 -6.82
N ALA A 26 -6.27 -0.63 -6.55
CA ALA A 26 -7.05 -0.96 -5.36
C ALA A 26 -6.31 -0.56 -4.07
N GLY A 27 -4.98 -0.73 -4.05
CA GLY A 27 -4.14 -0.28 -2.94
C GLY A 27 -4.20 1.23 -2.69
N HIS A 28 -4.19 2.05 -3.76
CA HIS A 28 -4.39 3.50 -3.64
C HIS A 28 -5.79 3.83 -3.15
N THR A 29 -6.79 3.15 -3.70
CA THR A 29 -8.21 3.39 -3.41
C THR A 29 -8.52 3.16 -1.94
N ILE A 30 -8.11 2.01 -1.41
CA ILE A 30 -8.33 1.68 0.00
C ILE A 30 -7.55 2.61 0.93
N LEU A 31 -6.33 3.01 0.57
CA LEU A 31 -5.52 3.87 1.42
C LEU A 31 -6.11 5.27 1.55
N ASN A 32 -6.68 5.81 0.47
CA ASN A 32 -7.44 7.07 0.50
C ASN A 32 -8.62 7.02 1.47
N LYS A 33 -9.31 5.87 1.57
CA LYS A 33 -10.39 5.69 2.54
C LYS A 33 -9.89 5.50 3.97
N VAL A 34 -8.80 4.75 4.15
CA VAL A 34 -8.17 4.54 5.47
C VAL A 34 -7.74 5.87 6.09
N ILE A 35 -7.06 6.75 5.32
CA ILE A 35 -6.64 8.05 5.86
C ILE A 35 -7.84 8.92 6.25
N ALA A 36 -8.92 8.90 5.46
CA ALA A 36 -10.14 9.64 5.77
C ALA A 36 -10.83 9.10 7.02
N HIS A 37 -10.92 7.77 7.16
CA HIS A 37 -11.50 7.10 8.33
C HIS A 37 -10.71 7.38 9.62
N LEU A 38 -9.38 7.47 9.53
CA LEU A 38 -8.51 7.74 10.68
C LEU A 38 -8.35 9.24 10.99
N GLY A 39 -8.94 10.14 10.20
CA GLY A 39 -8.79 11.59 10.38
C GLY A 39 -7.39 12.11 10.06
N TYR A 40 -6.72 11.50 9.08
CA TYR A 40 -5.42 11.95 8.57
C TYR A 40 -5.59 13.06 7.52
N GLU A 41 -4.52 13.80 7.27
CA GLU A 41 -4.49 14.79 6.19
C GLU A 41 -4.72 14.13 4.83
N LYS A 42 -5.29 14.88 3.89
CA LYS A 42 -5.32 14.44 2.49
C LYS A 42 -3.89 14.30 1.97
N PHE A 43 -3.72 13.33 1.07
CA PHE A 43 -2.46 13.12 0.38
C PHE A 43 -1.98 14.40 -0.32
N HIS A 44 -0.76 14.82 -0.02
CA HIS A 44 -0.08 15.95 -0.65
C HIS A 44 1.30 15.53 -1.16
N LYS A 45 1.84 16.25 -2.14
CA LYS A 45 3.13 15.90 -2.74
C LYS A 45 4.27 16.19 -1.77
N ASP A 46 5.10 15.18 -1.52
CA ASP A 46 6.31 15.32 -0.69
C ASP A 46 7.54 14.92 -1.53
N ARG A 47 8.46 15.87 -1.72
CA ARG A 47 9.69 15.64 -2.51
C ARG A 47 10.74 14.85 -1.73
N TYR A 48 10.74 14.96 -0.40
CA TYR A 48 11.71 14.29 0.47
C TYR A 48 11.42 12.79 0.55
N LEU A 49 10.14 12.41 0.68
CA LEU A 49 9.71 11.01 0.70
C LEU A 49 9.57 10.45 -0.73
N GLY A 50 10.64 10.51 -1.52
CA GLY A 50 10.74 9.84 -2.82
C GLY A 50 9.78 10.32 -3.90
N ASN A 51 9.35 11.60 -3.84
CA ASN A 51 8.37 12.22 -4.75
C ASN A 51 6.97 11.57 -4.75
N GLY A 52 6.62 10.83 -3.70
CA GLY A 52 5.27 10.28 -3.54
C GLY A 52 4.27 11.30 -3.02
N LEU A 53 3.03 10.84 -2.85
CA LEU A 53 2.05 11.57 -2.06
C LEU A 53 2.07 11.05 -0.62
N VAL A 54 2.06 11.96 0.35
CA VAL A 54 2.19 11.64 1.77
C VAL A 54 0.98 12.14 2.54
N SER A 55 0.59 11.36 3.54
CA SER A 55 -0.44 11.72 4.51
C SER A 55 0.06 11.38 5.91
N LYS A 56 -0.03 12.35 6.80
CA LYS A 56 0.42 12.30 8.20
C LYS A 56 -0.76 12.60 9.13
N PRO A 57 -0.69 12.21 10.41
CA PRO A 57 -1.77 12.48 11.35
C PRO A 57 -1.92 13.99 11.55
N LEU A 58 -3.17 14.49 11.63
CA LEU A 58 -3.47 15.90 11.91
C LEU A 58 -2.96 16.36 13.29
N THR A 59 -2.87 15.43 14.24
CA THR A 59 -2.36 15.68 15.60
C THR A 59 -1.35 14.60 15.97
N VAL A 60 -0.17 15.00 16.43
CA VAL A 60 0.91 14.12 16.91
C VAL A 60 0.47 13.27 18.13
N CYS A 61 -0.63 13.65 18.80
CA CYS A 61 -1.13 13.01 20.01
C CYS A 61 -2.01 11.77 19.79
N SER A 62 -2.19 11.27 18.56
CA SER A 62 -3.05 10.09 18.29
C SER A 62 -2.49 8.77 18.84
N GLY A 63 -1.27 8.79 19.39
CA GLY A 63 -0.57 7.61 19.90
C GLY A 63 -0.20 6.60 18.81
N ARG A 64 -0.35 6.95 17.53
CA ARG A 64 0.01 6.12 16.36
C ARG A 64 0.94 6.90 15.45
N ASP A 65 2.13 6.36 15.23
CA ASP A 65 3.13 6.96 14.33
C ASP A 65 3.11 6.27 12.96
N TRP A 66 1.97 6.35 12.28
CA TRP A 66 1.83 5.83 10.92
C TRP A 66 2.03 6.95 9.92
N THR A 67 2.92 6.75 8.96
CA THR A 67 3.07 7.61 7.78
C THR A 67 2.48 6.87 6.58
N PHE A 68 1.49 7.46 5.92
CA PHE A 68 0.93 6.92 4.70
C PHE A 68 1.63 7.51 3.50
N TRP A 69 1.93 6.66 2.53
CA TRP A 69 2.61 7.05 1.29
C TRP A 69 1.93 6.39 0.09
N GLN A 70 1.77 7.14 -0.99
CA GLN A 70 1.19 6.67 -2.24
C GLN A 70 2.17 6.87 -3.38
N SER A 71 2.41 5.79 -4.13
CA SER A 71 3.30 5.84 -5.30
C SER A 71 2.76 6.75 -6.40
N THR A 72 3.66 7.56 -6.95
CA THR A 72 3.45 8.39 -8.13
C THR A 72 4.20 7.85 -9.36
N SER A 73 4.78 6.65 -9.27
CA SER A 73 5.51 5.98 -10.34
C SER A 73 4.74 4.79 -10.92
N TYR A 74 5.07 4.42 -12.16
CA TYR A 74 4.51 3.22 -12.79
C TYR A 74 4.77 1.97 -11.95
N MET A 75 3.86 1.00 -12.04
CA MET A 75 3.87 -0.19 -11.19
C MET A 75 5.19 -0.94 -11.25
N ASN A 76 5.75 -1.15 -12.44
CA ASN A 76 7.04 -1.84 -12.63
C ASN A 76 8.25 -1.05 -12.07
N LEU A 77 8.10 0.24 -11.78
CA LEU A 77 9.13 1.11 -11.20
C LEU A 77 8.91 1.39 -9.71
N SER A 78 7.88 0.79 -9.10
CA SER A 78 7.52 1.04 -7.70
C SER A 78 8.64 0.74 -6.71
N GLY A 79 9.55 -0.20 -7.02
CA GLY A 79 10.66 -0.55 -6.14
C GLY A 79 11.59 0.62 -5.83
N LYS A 80 11.95 1.43 -6.83
CA LYS A 80 12.84 2.60 -6.63
C LYS A 80 12.16 3.67 -5.78
N SER A 81 10.88 3.94 -6.05
CA SER A 81 10.12 4.94 -5.30
C SER A 81 9.90 4.53 -3.84
N VAL A 82 9.54 3.27 -3.60
CA VAL A 82 9.37 2.72 -2.25
C VAL A 82 10.68 2.71 -1.47
N GLN A 83 11.79 2.32 -2.10
CA GLN A 83 13.10 2.36 -1.45
C GLN A 83 13.48 3.78 -1.05
N ALA A 84 13.34 4.76 -1.96
CA ALA A 84 13.65 6.15 -1.66
C ALA A 84 12.78 6.68 -0.51
N ALA A 85 11.47 6.39 -0.52
CA ALA A 85 10.56 6.76 0.55
C ALA A 85 10.95 6.11 1.89
N TYR A 86 11.25 4.81 1.89
CA TYR A 86 11.64 4.07 3.09
C TYR A 86 12.96 4.59 3.68
N THR A 87 13.99 4.79 2.86
CA THR A 87 15.29 5.31 3.31
C THR A 87 15.19 6.74 3.85
N ALA A 88 14.35 7.59 3.25
CA ALA A 88 14.13 8.94 3.72
C ALA A 88 13.33 8.95 5.03
N TRP A 89 12.27 8.16 5.12
CA TRP A 89 11.45 8.01 6.31
C TRP A 89 12.23 7.42 7.49
N SER A 90 13.01 6.36 7.28
CA SER A 90 13.79 5.70 8.35
C SER A 90 14.81 6.63 9.00
N LYS A 91 15.32 7.63 8.27
CA LYS A 91 16.22 8.67 8.80
C LYS A 91 15.52 9.68 9.70
N GLN A 92 14.19 9.78 9.60
CA GLN A 92 13.38 10.66 10.46
C GLN A 92 13.01 9.98 11.79
N LEU A 93 13.21 8.66 11.89
CA LEU A 93 12.94 7.94 13.14
C LEU A 93 13.99 8.29 14.21
N PRO A 94 13.59 8.34 15.50
CA PRO A 94 14.52 8.52 16.61
C PRO A 94 15.65 7.49 16.59
N LEU A 95 16.83 7.88 17.09
CA LEU A 95 17.98 6.99 17.14
C LEU A 95 17.66 5.73 17.97
N GLY A 96 17.90 4.55 17.37
CA GLY A 96 17.60 3.26 17.99
C GLY A 96 16.15 2.80 17.85
N GLU A 97 15.32 3.53 17.10
CA GLU A 97 13.96 3.10 16.76
C GLU A 97 13.92 2.36 15.43
N GLU A 98 13.37 1.15 15.45
CA GLU A 98 13.06 0.40 14.24
C GLU A 98 11.63 0.73 13.82
N GLY A 99 11.43 0.92 12.52
CA GLY A 99 10.12 1.10 11.92
C GLY A 99 9.81 -0.02 10.94
N ARG A 100 8.52 -0.24 10.64
CA ARG A 100 8.10 -1.28 9.68
C ARG A 100 7.55 -0.70 8.38
N LEU A 101 8.08 -1.21 7.27
CA LEU A 101 7.52 -0.98 5.94
C LEU A 101 6.33 -1.91 5.70
N VAL A 102 5.20 -1.35 5.26
CA VAL A 102 3.98 -2.08 4.89
C VAL A 102 3.60 -1.70 3.46
N ILE A 103 3.43 -2.69 2.59
CA ILE A 103 3.00 -2.49 1.19
C ILE A 103 1.55 -2.90 1.02
N VAL A 104 0.71 -1.98 0.58
CA VAL A 104 -0.70 -2.20 0.24
C VAL A 104 -0.85 -2.31 -1.27
N HIS A 105 -1.39 -3.43 -1.75
CA HIS A 105 -1.48 -3.74 -3.19
C HIS A 105 -2.68 -4.62 -3.53
N ASP A 106 -3.00 -4.77 -4.82
CA ASP A 106 -4.02 -5.69 -5.33
C ASP A 106 -3.55 -7.15 -5.35
N GLU A 107 -4.47 -8.09 -5.13
CA GLU A 107 -4.22 -9.54 -5.20
C GLU A 107 -5.25 -10.23 -6.08
N LEU A 108 -4.75 -10.79 -7.18
CA LEU A 108 -5.55 -11.43 -8.21
C LEU A 108 -6.14 -12.77 -7.75
N GLU A 109 -5.42 -13.53 -6.91
CA GLU A 109 -5.86 -14.87 -6.50
C GLU A 109 -6.86 -14.85 -5.34
N LYS A 110 -7.33 -13.66 -4.93
CA LYS A 110 -8.25 -13.51 -3.80
C LYS A 110 -9.57 -12.88 -4.27
N PRO A 111 -10.71 -13.34 -3.73
CA PRO A 111 -12.01 -12.72 -4.04
C PRO A 111 -12.01 -11.23 -3.76
N LEU A 112 -12.82 -10.49 -4.51
CA LEU A 112 -12.97 -9.06 -4.34
C LEU A 112 -13.25 -8.69 -2.87
N GLY A 113 -12.48 -7.77 -2.32
CA GLY A 113 -12.62 -7.29 -0.93
C GLY A 113 -11.97 -8.19 0.13
N ALA A 114 -11.37 -9.33 -0.24
CA ALA A 114 -10.65 -10.15 0.73
C ALA A 114 -9.32 -9.49 1.13
N VAL A 115 -9.18 -9.09 2.40
CA VAL A 115 -7.95 -8.49 2.93
C VAL A 115 -7.06 -9.59 3.51
N THR A 116 -5.80 -9.65 3.08
CA THR A 116 -4.84 -10.61 3.62
C THR A 116 -3.57 -9.93 4.10
N LEU A 117 -3.08 -10.35 5.27
CA LEU A 117 -1.83 -9.89 5.86
C LEU A 117 -0.74 -10.94 5.66
N ARG A 118 0.42 -10.53 5.16
CA ARG A 118 1.64 -11.34 5.09
C ARG A 118 2.81 -10.58 5.70
N THR A 119 3.35 -11.09 6.80
CA THR A 119 4.52 -10.50 7.48
C THR A 119 5.84 -11.20 7.14
N THR A 120 5.78 -12.36 6.49
CA THR A 120 6.96 -13.14 6.08
C THR A 120 7.25 -12.95 4.60
N ARG A 121 8.52 -13.21 4.22
CA ARG A 121 8.94 -13.21 2.82
C ARG A 121 8.10 -14.22 2.04
N ALA A 122 7.47 -13.77 0.97
CA ALA A 122 6.76 -14.65 0.05
C ALA A 122 6.86 -14.12 -1.38
N SER A 123 6.63 -14.99 -2.36
CA SER A 123 6.73 -14.66 -3.79
C SER A 123 5.85 -13.47 -4.20
N ALA A 124 6.24 -12.81 -5.29
CA ALA A 124 5.48 -11.74 -5.93
C ALA A 124 4.22 -12.25 -6.67
N LYS A 125 4.10 -13.57 -6.92
CA LYS A 125 2.98 -14.18 -7.66
C LYS A 125 2.64 -13.48 -8.98
N GLY A 126 3.66 -13.01 -9.71
CA GLY A 126 3.48 -12.29 -10.98
C GLY A 126 3.11 -10.81 -10.86
N HIS A 127 2.92 -10.27 -9.65
CA HIS A 127 2.65 -8.84 -9.46
C HIS A 127 3.90 -7.99 -9.74
N ASN A 128 3.87 -7.19 -10.80
CA ASN A 128 5.01 -6.41 -11.28
C ASN A 128 5.57 -5.43 -10.25
N GLY A 129 4.70 -4.75 -9.48
CA GLY A 129 5.13 -3.84 -8.42
C GLY A 129 5.85 -4.54 -7.27
N ILE A 130 5.30 -5.63 -6.75
CA ILE A 130 5.96 -6.45 -5.73
C ILE A 130 7.28 -7.03 -6.25
N LYS A 131 7.34 -7.49 -7.50
CA LYS A 131 8.58 -7.95 -8.14
C LYS A 131 9.65 -6.85 -8.14
N SER A 132 9.26 -5.62 -8.52
CA SER A 132 10.13 -4.43 -8.51
C SER A 132 10.64 -4.10 -7.10
N ILE A 133 9.76 -4.10 -6.10
CA ILE A 133 10.12 -3.83 -4.69
C ILE A 133 11.08 -4.91 -4.18
N MET A 134 10.77 -6.19 -4.38
CA MET A 134 11.63 -7.29 -3.92
C MET A 134 13.04 -7.23 -4.54
N ALA A 135 13.15 -6.85 -5.82
CA ALA A 135 14.42 -6.70 -6.50
C ALA A 135 15.23 -5.49 -5.99
N THR A 136 14.55 -4.41 -5.62
CA THR A 136 15.20 -3.13 -5.24
C THR A 136 15.55 -3.08 -3.75
N MET A 137 14.71 -3.63 -2.88
CA MET A 137 14.84 -3.51 -1.42
C MET A 137 15.95 -4.38 -0.80
N GLY A 138 16.65 -5.20 -1.60
CA GLY A 138 17.88 -5.88 -1.19
C GLY A 138 17.76 -6.79 0.04
N GLY A 139 16.57 -7.34 0.32
CA GLY A 139 16.31 -8.19 1.49
C GLY A 139 15.71 -7.47 2.70
N THR A 140 15.49 -6.14 2.64
CA THR A 140 14.75 -5.41 3.68
C THR A 140 13.38 -6.06 3.90
N PRO A 141 13.02 -6.44 5.13
CA PRO A 141 11.73 -7.05 5.42
C PRO A 141 10.62 -6.00 5.29
N PHE A 142 9.51 -6.39 4.68
CA PHE A 142 8.29 -5.59 4.63
C PHE A 142 7.06 -6.48 4.77
N ALA A 143 6.05 -5.97 5.47
CA ALA A 143 4.74 -6.59 5.51
C ALA A 143 3.95 -6.25 4.24
N ARG A 144 3.01 -7.10 3.86
CA ARG A 144 2.07 -6.86 2.77
C ARG A 144 0.65 -6.97 3.28
N ILE A 145 -0.16 -5.98 2.93
CA ILE A 145 -1.61 -6.05 3.00
C ILE A 145 -2.11 -6.13 1.57
N SER A 146 -2.73 -7.25 1.22
CA SER A 146 -3.23 -7.46 -0.13
C SER A 146 -4.74 -7.35 -0.15
N ILE A 147 -5.27 -6.60 -1.12
CA ILE A 147 -6.71 -6.43 -1.36
C ILE A 147 -7.10 -7.31 -2.53
N GLY A 148 -7.96 -8.29 -2.28
CA GLY A 148 -8.46 -9.16 -3.32
C GLY A 148 -9.23 -8.38 -4.37
N ILE A 149 -8.92 -8.64 -5.65
CA ILE A 149 -9.60 -8.04 -6.81
C ILE A 149 -10.29 -9.10 -7.67
N GLY A 150 -10.09 -10.38 -7.40
CA GLY A 150 -10.53 -11.48 -8.24
C GLY A 150 -9.62 -11.71 -9.44
N ARG A 151 -9.94 -12.74 -10.22
CA ARG A 151 -9.20 -13.14 -11.42
C ARG A 151 -10.16 -13.36 -12.59
N PRO A 152 -9.80 -12.96 -13.82
CA PRO A 152 -10.57 -13.35 -15.01
C PRO A 152 -10.51 -14.88 -15.21
N MET A 153 -11.45 -15.43 -15.98
CA MET A 153 -11.46 -16.87 -16.30
C MET A 153 -10.20 -17.30 -17.05
N SER A 154 -9.74 -16.46 -17.98
CA SER A 154 -8.50 -16.69 -18.73
C SER A 154 -7.28 -16.43 -17.86
N ARG A 155 -6.25 -17.27 -18.05
CA ARG A 155 -4.94 -17.12 -17.40
C ARG A 155 -3.88 -16.51 -18.31
N GLU A 156 -4.25 -16.18 -19.54
CA GLU A 156 -3.38 -15.53 -20.51
C GLU A 156 -2.92 -14.16 -19.99
N SER A 157 -1.63 -13.86 -20.17
CA SER A 157 -1.01 -12.65 -19.60
C SER A 157 -1.68 -11.36 -20.06
N ASP A 158 -2.10 -11.30 -21.33
CA ASP A 158 -2.72 -10.12 -21.91
C ASP A 158 -4.13 -9.87 -21.34
N GLU A 159 -4.89 -10.93 -21.08
CA GLU A 159 -6.21 -10.82 -20.47
C GLU A 159 -6.12 -10.41 -19.01
N VAL A 160 -5.17 -10.97 -18.25
CA VAL A 160 -4.91 -10.56 -16.87
C VAL A 160 -4.49 -9.09 -16.83
N SER A 161 -3.62 -8.66 -17.74
CA SER A 161 -3.17 -7.27 -17.82
C SER A 161 -4.33 -6.32 -18.13
N ARG A 162 -5.20 -6.66 -19.09
CA ARG A 162 -6.42 -5.89 -19.37
C ARG A 162 -7.37 -5.85 -18.18
N TYR A 163 -7.53 -6.97 -17.48
CA TYR A 163 -8.39 -7.08 -16.31
C TYR A 163 -7.94 -6.14 -15.19
N VAL A 164 -6.66 -6.18 -14.79
CA VAL A 164 -6.19 -5.32 -13.69
C VAL A 164 -6.21 -3.83 -14.06
N LEU A 165 -6.08 -3.50 -15.35
CA LEU A 165 -6.16 -2.12 -15.84
C LEU A 165 -7.61 -1.63 -16.07
N LYS A 166 -8.62 -2.49 -15.92
CA LYS A 166 -10.04 -2.11 -15.96
C LYS A 166 -10.36 -1.16 -14.81
N LYS A 167 -11.18 -0.14 -15.07
CA LYS A 167 -11.80 0.69 -14.04
C LYS A 167 -12.75 -0.15 -13.19
N MET A 168 -12.69 0.05 -11.88
CA MET A 168 -13.64 -0.52 -10.94
C MET A 168 -15.02 0.07 -11.20
N THR A 169 -16.02 -0.80 -11.19
CA THR A 169 -17.43 -0.41 -11.08
C THR A 169 -17.69 0.17 -9.69
N GLU A 170 -18.78 0.92 -9.53
CA GLU A 170 -19.14 1.48 -8.22
C GLU A 170 -19.37 0.40 -7.16
N ALA A 171 -19.94 -0.75 -7.55
CA ALA A 171 -20.09 -1.90 -6.65
C ALA A 171 -18.73 -2.48 -6.22
N GLU A 172 -17.78 -2.63 -7.16
CA GLU A 172 -16.44 -3.12 -6.84
C GLU A 172 -15.69 -2.16 -5.91
N LYS A 173 -15.78 -0.86 -6.20
CA LYS A 173 -15.19 0.19 -5.37
C LYS A 173 -15.83 0.24 -3.98
N SER A 174 -17.16 0.18 -3.87
CA SER A 174 -17.86 0.14 -2.59
C SER A 174 -17.47 -1.09 -1.76
N THR A 175 -17.24 -2.23 -2.42
CA THR A 175 -16.78 -3.45 -1.73
C THR A 175 -15.38 -3.23 -1.14
N ILE A 176 -14.45 -2.66 -1.92
CA ILE A 176 -13.09 -2.35 -1.45
C ILE A 176 -13.13 -1.29 -0.33
N ASP A 177 -13.92 -0.23 -0.50
CA ASP A 177 -14.12 0.81 0.50
C ASP A 177 -14.68 0.25 1.82
N GLY A 178 -15.49 -0.81 1.76
CA GLY A 178 -15.98 -1.52 2.94
C GLY A 178 -14.91 -2.27 3.74
N CYS A 179 -13.73 -2.50 3.15
CA CYS A 179 -12.62 -3.23 3.80
C CYS A 179 -11.78 -2.36 4.75
N VAL A 180 -12.09 -1.06 4.89
CA VAL A 180 -11.27 -0.08 5.63
C VAL A 180 -10.96 -0.54 7.05
N GLU A 181 -11.98 -0.99 7.79
CA GLU A 181 -11.80 -1.42 9.18
C GLU A 181 -10.88 -2.63 9.29
N GLU A 182 -11.01 -3.59 8.38
CA GLU A 182 -10.15 -4.76 8.36
C GLU A 182 -8.69 -4.38 8.07
N VAL A 183 -8.46 -3.48 7.10
CA VAL A 183 -7.11 -2.97 6.81
C VAL A 183 -6.50 -2.27 8.02
N VAL A 184 -7.27 -1.41 8.69
CA VAL A 184 -6.84 -0.74 9.93
C VAL A 184 -6.49 -1.76 11.01
N GLU A 185 -7.28 -2.82 11.16
CA GLU A 185 -6.99 -3.87 12.14
C GLU A 185 -5.72 -4.66 11.78
N LYS A 186 -5.46 -4.95 10.50
CA LYS A 186 -4.18 -5.55 10.08
C LYS A 186 -3.00 -4.61 10.36
N LEU A 187 -3.14 -3.30 10.17
CA LEU A 187 -2.10 -2.33 10.51
C LEU A 187 -1.80 -2.33 12.02
N LYS A 188 -2.83 -2.34 12.86
CA LYS A 188 -2.66 -2.50 14.33
C LYS A 188 -2.00 -3.82 14.71
N GLN A 189 -2.26 -4.90 13.96
CA GLN A 189 -1.58 -6.18 14.18
C GLN A 189 -0.08 -6.11 13.85
N ILE A 190 0.32 -5.31 12.86
CA ILE A 190 1.74 -5.09 12.53
C ILE A 190 2.41 -4.19 13.57
N GLU A 191 1.72 -3.14 14.03
CA GLU A 191 2.18 -2.20 15.06
C GLU A 191 2.46 -2.86 16.41
N ARG A 192 1.64 -3.85 16.80
CA ARG A 192 1.74 -4.56 18.09
C ARG A 192 2.77 -5.71 18.11
N ARG A 193 3.27 -6.12 16.95
CA ARG A 193 4.27 -7.19 16.81
C ARG A 193 5.66 -6.58 16.79
#